data_AF-A0AAJ1WZY9-F1
#
_entry.id   AF-A0AAJ1WZY9-F1
#
_cell.length_a   1.000
_cell.length_b   1.000
_cell.length_c   1.000
_cell.angle_alpha   90.00
_cell.angle_beta   90.00
_cell.angle_gamma   90.00
#
_symmetry.space_group_name_H-M   'P 1'
#
loop_
_entity.id
_entity.type
_entity.pdbx_description
1 polymer ?
#
loop_
_entity_poly.entity_id
_entity_poly.type
_entity_poly.pdbx_seq_one_letter_code
_entity_poly.pdbx_strand_id
1 'polypeptide(L)'
;MVDLTKRADTAQGAIISLLKREADKGIDLGEITARVVVAIDYSASMNSRYANGEVQDLVERVLALSLAGLDDDGDIQVHFFHNDPFPPQEVDSASYSGFVDRWRSGKSMGGTNYSGVMKAILAEAGHGKKGLGKRLFGRGNAQPEGPVAVPTLVLFVTDGEPFDKDATKKLLVEASATPVFWQFLGLGYSPQFLQDLDTMGGRVVDNVGLTSMQDSKATADEAWFHAVLEEYVTSWVPAARQAGLIA
;
A
#
# COMPACT_ATOMS: atom_id res chain seq x y z
N MET A 1 -6.48 12.99 19.01
CA MET A 1 -6.59 13.08 17.54
C MET A 1 -5.16 13.19 17.05
N VAL A 2 -4.75 12.34 16.11
CA VAL A 2 -3.41 12.41 15.51
C VAL A 2 -3.30 13.70 14.69
N ASP A 3 -2.13 14.32 14.73
CA ASP A 3 -1.79 15.45 13.86
C ASP A 3 -1.29 14.89 12.52
N LEU A 4 -2.19 14.80 11.54
CA LEU A 4 -1.87 14.28 10.21
C LEU A 4 -0.83 15.13 9.48
N THR A 5 -0.80 16.44 9.72
CA THR A 5 0.21 17.33 9.09
C THR A 5 1.59 16.95 9.58
N LYS A 6 1.77 16.85 10.91
CA LYS A 6 3.06 16.43 11.48
C LYS A 6 3.48 15.03 11.01
N ARG A 7 2.52 14.12 10.87
CA ARG A 7 2.76 12.76 10.39
C ARG A 7 3.15 12.74 8.91
N ALA A 8 2.52 13.58 8.08
CA ALA A 8 2.89 13.78 6.68
C ALA A 8 4.29 14.40 6.52
N ASP A 9 4.66 15.39 7.36
CA ASP A 9 6.02 15.94 7.38
C ASP A 9 7.06 14.86 7.71
N THR A 10 6.73 13.95 8.64
CA THR A 10 7.60 12.82 9.01
C THR A 10 7.73 11.82 7.85
N ALA A 11 6.62 11.49 7.17
CA ALA A 11 6.62 10.66 5.98
C ALA A 11 7.46 11.28 4.84
N GLN A 12 7.31 12.57 4.59
CA GLN A 12 8.08 13.31 3.60
C GLN A 12 9.57 13.25 3.92
N GLY A 13 9.94 13.42 5.19
CA GLY A 13 11.32 13.27 5.67
C GLY A 13 11.91 11.89 5.36
N ALA A 14 11.15 10.82 5.59
CA ALA A 14 11.56 9.45 5.27
C ALA A 14 11.71 9.21 3.76
N ILE A 15 10.81 9.74 2.93
CA ILE A 15 10.94 9.66 1.46
C ILE A 15 12.22 10.35 1.01
N ILE A 16 12.45 11.59 1.46
CA ILE A 16 13.63 12.38 1.10
C ILE A 16 14.93 11.69 1.56
N SER A 17 14.96 11.11 2.76
CA SER A 17 16.15 10.45 3.28
C SER A 17 16.50 9.20 2.47
N LEU A 18 15.50 8.40 2.07
CA LEU A 18 15.69 7.22 1.20
C LEU A 18 16.22 7.63 -0.18
N LEU A 19 15.62 8.64 -0.81
CA LEU A 19 16.06 9.14 -2.12
C LEU A 19 17.49 9.69 -2.07
N LYS A 20 17.83 10.46 -1.03
CA LYS A 20 19.20 10.96 -0.83
C LYS A 20 20.21 9.82 -0.68
N ARG A 21 19.86 8.78 0.07
CA ARG A 21 20.73 7.62 0.26
C ARG A 21 21.03 6.90 -1.05
N GLU A 22 20.06 6.79 -1.96
CA GLU A 22 20.28 6.21 -3.29
C GLU A 22 21.11 7.16 -4.18
N ALA A 23 20.85 8.46 -4.12
CA ALA A 23 21.65 9.45 -4.84
C ALA A 23 23.13 9.43 -4.41
N ASP A 24 23.41 9.25 -3.12
CA ASP A 24 24.78 9.11 -2.58
C ASP A 24 25.49 7.84 -3.09
N LYS A 25 24.74 6.82 -3.52
CA LYS A 25 25.25 5.62 -4.21
C LYS A 25 25.40 5.81 -5.73
N GLY A 26 25.05 6.99 -6.25
CA GLY A 26 25.06 7.30 -7.68
C GLY A 26 23.81 6.86 -8.43
N ILE A 27 22.72 6.53 -7.73
CA ILE A 27 21.43 6.17 -8.32
C ILE A 27 20.48 7.36 -8.12
N ASP A 28 20.38 8.23 -9.12
CA ASP A 28 19.43 9.34 -9.08
C ASP A 28 18.02 8.86 -9.46
N LEU A 29 17.16 8.78 -8.46
CA LEU A 29 15.76 8.38 -8.64
C LEU A 29 14.83 9.56 -8.95
N GLY A 30 15.32 10.80 -8.86
CA GLY A 30 14.50 11.99 -8.96
C GLY A 30 13.36 12.02 -7.94
N GLU A 31 12.25 12.63 -8.33
CA GLU A 31 11.00 12.53 -7.57
C GLU A 31 10.33 11.18 -7.85
N ILE A 32 9.70 10.63 -6.81
CA ILE A 32 8.89 9.42 -6.92
C ILE A 32 7.44 9.76 -6.63
N THR A 33 6.53 9.20 -7.43
CA THR A 33 5.10 9.24 -7.18
C THR A 33 4.53 7.84 -7.31
N ALA A 34 3.44 7.57 -6.60
CA ALA A 34 2.73 6.31 -6.61
C ALA A 34 1.27 6.54 -6.23
N ARG A 35 0.37 5.83 -6.90
CA ARG A 35 -0.97 5.58 -6.34
C ARG A 35 -0.81 4.77 -5.05
N VAL A 36 -1.35 5.26 -3.95
CA VAL A 36 -1.30 4.57 -2.66
C VAL A 36 -2.60 3.80 -2.40
N VAL A 37 -2.47 2.48 -2.29
CA VAL A 37 -3.58 1.56 -1.98
C VAL A 37 -3.25 0.83 -0.69
N VAL A 38 -4.24 0.64 0.18
CA VAL A 38 -4.11 -0.24 1.35
C VAL A 38 -5.15 -1.34 1.31
N ALA A 39 -4.69 -2.59 1.33
CA ALA A 39 -5.53 -3.78 1.46
C ALA A 39 -5.45 -4.27 2.91
N ILE A 40 -6.58 -4.39 3.60
CA ILE A 40 -6.62 -4.70 5.04
C ILE A 40 -7.49 -5.93 5.30
N ASP A 41 -6.87 -6.92 5.92
CA ASP A 41 -7.50 -8.14 6.37
C ASP A 41 -8.55 -7.87 7.47
N TYR A 42 -9.81 -8.22 7.19
CA TYR A 42 -10.98 -8.16 8.07
C TYR A 42 -11.43 -9.57 8.50
N SER A 43 -10.49 -10.46 8.72
CA SER A 43 -10.71 -11.79 9.29
C SER A 43 -10.89 -11.78 10.82
N ALA A 44 -11.46 -12.85 11.36
CA ALA A 44 -11.74 -12.94 12.80
C ALA A 44 -10.48 -12.83 13.69
N SER A 45 -9.30 -13.24 13.22
CA SER A 45 -8.03 -13.10 13.97
C SER A 45 -7.66 -11.64 14.22
N MET A 46 -7.94 -10.78 13.24
CA MET A 46 -7.66 -9.35 13.32
C MET A 46 -8.56 -8.58 14.32
N ASN A 47 -9.61 -9.20 14.88
CA ASN A 47 -10.64 -8.49 15.68
C ASN A 47 -10.05 -7.63 16.80
N SER A 48 -9.02 -8.11 17.51
CA SER A 48 -8.38 -7.37 18.60
C SER A 48 -7.66 -6.10 18.10
N ARG A 49 -7.08 -6.14 16.91
CA ARG A 49 -6.36 -5.04 16.25
C ARG A 49 -7.31 -3.96 15.73
N TYR A 50 -8.50 -4.36 15.28
CA TYR A 50 -9.58 -3.41 15.02
C TYR A 50 -10.07 -2.76 16.31
N ALA A 51 -10.35 -3.57 17.34
CA ALA A 51 -10.91 -3.08 18.60
C ALA A 51 -9.94 -2.15 19.38
N ASN A 52 -8.63 -2.37 19.27
CA ASN A 52 -7.62 -1.56 19.95
C ASN A 52 -7.17 -0.31 19.13
N GLY A 53 -7.70 -0.13 17.92
CA GLY A 53 -7.41 1.01 17.05
C GLY A 53 -6.11 0.92 16.23
N GLU A 54 -5.41 -0.22 16.21
CA GLU A 54 -4.20 -0.40 15.39
C GLU A 54 -4.47 -0.25 13.90
N VAL A 55 -5.60 -0.77 13.42
CA VAL A 55 -5.99 -0.63 12.00
C VAL A 55 -6.32 0.83 11.64
N GLN A 56 -6.94 1.58 12.56
CA GLN A 56 -7.20 3.02 12.36
C GLN A 56 -5.90 3.80 12.27
N ASP A 57 -4.95 3.53 13.17
CA ASP A 57 -3.64 4.19 13.15
C ASP A 57 -2.83 3.84 11.89
N LEU A 58 -2.92 2.60 11.40
CA LEU A 58 -2.35 2.20 10.11
C LEU A 58 -2.94 3.01 8.95
N VAL A 59 -4.27 3.10 8.84
CA VAL A 59 -4.94 3.91 7.80
C VAL A 59 -4.47 5.37 7.86
N GLU A 60 -4.31 5.94 9.06
CA GLU A 60 -3.80 7.30 9.24
C GLU A 60 -2.33 7.46 8.79
N ARG A 61 -1.47 6.45 8.99
CA ARG A 61 -0.09 6.45 8.46
C ARG A 61 -0.06 6.31 6.95
N VAL A 62 -0.88 5.44 6.36
CA VAL A 62 -0.98 5.33 4.90
C VAL A 62 -1.45 6.66 4.29
N LEU A 63 -2.45 7.30 4.90
CA LEU A 63 -2.92 8.61 4.43
C LEU A 63 -1.82 9.67 4.53
N ALA A 64 -1.00 9.64 5.58
CA ALA A 64 0.14 10.54 5.70
C ALA A 64 1.18 10.35 4.60
N LEU A 65 1.39 9.13 4.08
CA LEU A 65 2.24 8.90 2.89
C LEU A 65 1.68 9.62 1.65
N SER A 66 0.36 9.50 1.42
CA SER A 66 -0.32 10.19 0.31
C SER A 66 -0.17 11.71 0.44
N LEU A 67 -0.46 12.27 1.62
CA LEU A 67 -0.32 13.70 1.91
C LEU A 67 1.13 14.22 1.89
N ALA A 68 2.12 13.35 2.05
CA ALA A 68 3.54 13.71 1.95
C ALA A 68 4.02 13.96 0.51
N GLY A 69 3.13 13.79 -0.47
CA GLY A 69 3.42 13.98 -1.89
C GLY A 69 3.85 12.72 -2.63
N LEU A 70 3.67 11.54 -2.01
CA LEU A 70 3.84 10.27 -2.73
C LEU A 70 2.69 10.05 -3.72
N ASP A 71 1.47 10.41 -3.34
CA ASP A 71 0.27 10.33 -4.20
C ASP A 71 -0.08 11.71 -4.78
N ASP A 72 -0.81 11.74 -5.90
CA ASP A 72 -1.09 12.96 -6.66
C ASP A 72 -2.37 13.69 -6.21
N ASP A 73 -3.30 13.02 -5.52
CA ASP A 73 -4.57 13.63 -5.10
C ASP A 73 -4.78 13.75 -3.58
N GLY A 74 -3.88 13.19 -2.78
CA GLY A 74 -3.93 13.31 -1.31
C GLY A 74 -4.97 12.41 -0.64
N ASP A 75 -5.56 11.48 -1.40
CA ASP A 75 -6.49 10.48 -0.92
C ASP A 75 -5.81 9.09 -0.94
N ILE A 76 -6.40 8.13 -0.22
CA ILE A 76 -5.98 6.72 -0.29
C ILE A 76 -7.17 5.83 -0.59
N GLN A 77 -6.93 4.79 -1.37
CA GLN A 77 -7.92 3.76 -1.62
C GLN A 77 -7.75 2.61 -0.62
N VAL A 78 -8.78 2.37 0.19
CA VAL A 78 -8.83 1.31 1.19
C VAL A 78 -9.69 0.15 0.69
N HIS A 79 -9.07 -1.02 0.56
CA HIS A 79 -9.73 -2.29 0.30
C HIS A 79 -9.75 -3.12 1.57
N PHE A 80 -10.93 -3.39 2.12
CA PHE A 80 -11.05 -4.43 3.14
C PHE A 80 -11.36 -5.77 2.47
N PHE A 81 -10.92 -6.87 3.08
CA PHE A 81 -11.21 -8.20 2.57
C PHE A 81 -11.31 -9.22 3.69
N HIS A 82 -11.95 -10.35 3.40
CA HIS A 82 -11.97 -11.52 4.26
C HIS A 82 -11.95 -12.78 3.38
N ASN A 83 -13.06 -13.52 3.28
CA ASN A 83 -13.26 -14.56 2.26
C ASN A 83 -13.29 -13.97 0.83
N ASP A 84 -13.91 -12.80 0.70
CA ASP A 84 -14.08 -12.01 -0.52
C ASP A 84 -13.70 -10.54 -0.25
N PRO A 85 -13.37 -9.75 -1.29
CA PRO A 85 -13.17 -8.32 -1.16
C PRO A 85 -14.48 -7.59 -0.86
N PHE A 86 -14.41 -6.55 -0.03
CA PHE A 86 -15.47 -5.56 0.11
C PHE A 86 -15.31 -4.45 -0.95
N PRO A 87 -16.36 -3.67 -1.25
CA PRO A 87 -16.24 -2.51 -2.13
C PRO A 87 -15.16 -1.52 -1.62
N PRO A 88 -14.29 -0.99 -2.51
CA PRO A 88 -13.24 -0.05 -2.12
C PRO A 88 -13.83 1.23 -1.52
N GLN A 89 -13.09 1.83 -0.61
CA GLN A 89 -13.42 3.11 0.03
C GLN A 89 -12.31 4.12 -0.27
N GLU A 90 -12.67 5.36 -0.57
CA GLU A 90 -11.70 6.46 -0.63
C GLU A 90 -11.67 7.16 0.73
N VAL A 91 -10.47 7.43 1.23
CA VAL A 91 -10.25 8.11 2.51
C VAL A 91 -9.33 9.30 2.31
N ASP A 92 -9.76 10.45 2.81
CA ASP A 92 -9.08 11.74 2.68
C ASP A 92 -8.85 12.38 4.06
N SER A 93 -8.20 13.55 4.06
CA SER A 93 -7.93 14.34 5.27
C SER A 93 -9.20 14.81 6.02
N ALA A 94 -10.38 14.76 5.39
CA ALA A 94 -11.65 15.14 6.00
C ALA A 94 -12.44 13.95 6.57
N SER A 95 -12.22 12.74 6.06
CA SER A 95 -13.03 11.54 6.33
C SER A 95 -12.32 10.47 7.15
N TYR A 96 -11.00 10.56 7.33
CA TYR A 96 -10.19 9.53 8.01
C TYR A 96 -10.58 9.30 9.48
N SER A 97 -10.97 10.34 10.22
CA SER A 97 -11.11 10.25 11.67
C SER A 97 -12.25 9.31 12.04
N GLY A 98 -11.97 8.20 12.73
CA GLY A 98 -12.97 7.17 13.09
C GLY A 98 -13.53 6.39 11.90
N PHE A 99 -12.85 6.44 10.75
CA PHE A 99 -13.25 5.75 9.52
C PHE A 99 -13.41 4.25 9.74
N VAL A 100 -12.44 3.59 10.38
CA VAL A 100 -12.42 2.12 10.53
C VAL A 100 -13.61 1.63 11.35
N ASP A 101 -13.92 2.30 12.46
CA ASP A 101 -15.06 1.95 13.31
C ASP A 101 -16.41 2.17 12.60
N ARG A 102 -16.54 3.28 11.85
CA ARG A 102 -17.73 3.52 11.02
C ARG A 102 -17.88 2.44 9.94
N TRP A 103 -16.79 2.11 9.26
CA TRP A 103 -16.81 1.13 8.18
C TRP A 103 -17.21 -0.25 8.69
N ARG A 104 -16.63 -0.72 9.80
CA ARG A 104 -16.90 -2.07 10.34
C ARG A 104 -18.25 -2.22 11.04
N SER A 105 -18.95 -1.11 11.32
CA SER A 105 -20.26 -1.14 11.97
C SER A 105 -21.26 -1.99 11.17
N GLY A 106 -21.90 -2.94 11.86
CA GLY A 106 -22.88 -3.86 11.27
C GLY A 106 -22.30 -4.90 10.32
N LYS A 107 -20.97 -5.07 10.25
CA LYS A 107 -20.31 -6.10 9.43
C LYS A 107 -19.82 -7.25 10.28
N SER A 108 -19.75 -8.42 9.66
CA SER A 108 -19.20 -9.63 10.26
C SER A 108 -17.83 -9.92 9.67
N MET A 109 -16.90 -10.36 10.51
CA MET A 109 -15.59 -10.82 10.09
C MET A 109 -15.66 -12.24 9.52
N GLY A 110 -14.70 -12.60 8.68
CA GLY A 110 -14.66 -13.88 7.97
C GLY A 110 -13.33 -14.64 8.13
N GLY A 111 -13.07 -15.53 7.17
CA GLY A 111 -11.74 -16.11 6.96
C GLY A 111 -10.82 -15.17 6.18
N THR A 112 -9.73 -15.71 5.66
CA THR A 112 -8.65 -14.94 5.03
C THR A 112 -8.35 -15.50 3.64
N ASN A 113 -8.73 -14.78 2.58
CA ASN A 113 -8.36 -15.07 1.19
C ASN A 113 -7.80 -13.80 0.55
N TYR A 114 -6.57 -13.87 0.02
CA TYR A 114 -5.94 -12.69 -0.58
C TYR A 114 -6.29 -12.52 -2.05
N SER A 115 -6.50 -13.62 -2.77
CA SER A 115 -6.56 -13.57 -4.24
C SER A 115 -7.72 -12.72 -4.77
N GLY A 116 -8.84 -12.66 -4.05
CA GLY A 116 -10.00 -11.84 -4.43
C GLY A 116 -9.70 -10.35 -4.43
N VAL A 117 -9.14 -9.83 -3.33
CA VAL A 117 -8.77 -8.40 -3.23
C VAL A 117 -7.60 -8.06 -4.15
N MET A 118 -6.62 -8.96 -4.30
CA MET A 118 -5.51 -8.75 -5.22
C MET A 118 -5.98 -8.60 -6.67
N LYS A 119 -6.92 -9.44 -7.12
CA LYS A 119 -7.53 -9.31 -8.45
C LYS A 119 -8.28 -7.98 -8.62
N ALA A 120 -9.01 -7.53 -7.59
CA ALA A 120 -9.72 -6.26 -7.62
C ALA A 120 -8.75 -5.08 -7.81
N ILE A 121 -7.65 -5.06 -7.04
CA ILE A 121 -6.61 -4.03 -7.14
C ILE A 121 -5.91 -4.08 -8.52
N LEU A 122 -5.53 -5.28 -8.99
CA LEU A 122 -4.87 -5.45 -10.29
C LEU A 122 -5.74 -5.02 -11.47
N ALA A 123 -7.07 -5.17 -11.38
CA ALA A 123 -7.99 -4.71 -12.42
C ALA A 123 -8.03 -3.18 -12.55
N GLU A 124 -7.63 -2.46 -11.49
CA GLU A 124 -7.54 -1.01 -11.47
C GLU A 124 -6.11 -0.50 -11.66
N ALA A 125 -5.10 -1.36 -11.49
CA ALA A 125 -3.69 -1.01 -11.57
C ALA A 125 -3.27 -0.59 -12.98
N GLY A 126 -2.36 0.38 -13.07
CA GLY A 126 -1.88 0.93 -14.35
C GLY A 126 -2.90 1.77 -15.12
N HIS A 127 -4.16 1.81 -14.68
CA HIS A 127 -5.12 2.83 -15.08
C HIS A 127 -5.07 3.94 -14.03
N GLY A 128 -4.63 5.16 -14.40
CA GLY A 128 -4.85 6.33 -13.53
C GLY A 128 -6.32 6.37 -13.10
N LYS A 129 -6.62 6.75 -11.85
CA LYS A 129 -7.96 6.62 -11.21
C LYS A 129 -9.05 7.01 -12.23
N LYS A 130 -9.81 6.02 -12.73
CA LYS A 130 -10.89 6.25 -13.71
C LYS A 130 -12.07 6.94 -13.00
N GLY A 131 -11.98 8.26 -12.87
CA GLY A 131 -13.07 9.20 -12.65
C GLY A 131 -14.00 8.96 -11.46
N LEU A 132 -13.81 9.74 -10.39
CA LEU A 132 -14.94 10.25 -9.59
C LEU A 132 -14.80 11.76 -9.45
N GLY A 133 -15.51 12.48 -10.33
CA GLY A 133 -15.42 13.93 -10.42
C GLY A 133 -15.87 14.63 -9.13
N LYS A 134 -14.95 15.38 -8.53
CA LYS A 134 -15.26 16.73 -8.03
C LYS A 134 -14.14 17.70 -8.39
N ARG A 135 -14.01 17.98 -9.70
CA ARG A 135 -13.35 19.20 -10.21
C ARG A 135 -14.10 20.40 -9.62
N LEU A 136 -13.60 21.02 -8.55
CA LEU A 136 -14.15 22.30 -8.09
C LEU A 136 -13.46 23.49 -8.74
N PHE A 137 -12.15 23.50 -9.00
CA PHE A 137 -11.50 24.58 -9.76
C PHE A 137 -10.19 24.07 -10.37
N GLY A 138 -10.11 23.95 -11.70
CA GLY A 138 -8.84 23.60 -12.36
C GLY A 138 -9.00 23.04 -13.75
N ARG A 139 -8.75 23.90 -14.75
CA ARG A 139 -8.51 23.49 -16.14
C ARG A 139 -7.15 22.78 -16.19
N GLY A 140 -7.17 21.46 -16.25
CA GLY A 140 -6.01 20.63 -16.55
C GLY A 140 -6.50 19.41 -17.30
N ASN A 141 -6.39 19.44 -18.62
CA ASN A 141 -6.53 18.28 -19.49
C ASN A 141 -5.14 17.70 -19.67
N ALA A 142 -4.90 16.52 -19.11
CA ALA A 142 -3.99 15.53 -19.67
C ALA A 142 -4.30 14.20 -18.97
N GLN A 143 -5.04 13.31 -19.63
CA GLN A 143 -4.68 11.90 -19.50
C GLN A 143 -3.25 11.80 -20.01
N PRO A 144 -2.32 11.11 -19.34
CA PRO A 144 -1.05 10.79 -19.96
C PRO A 144 -1.37 9.88 -21.15
N GLU A 145 -1.37 10.44 -22.37
CA GLU A 145 -1.23 9.64 -23.57
C GLU A 145 0.26 9.32 -23.71
N GLY A 146 0.64 8.15 -23.21
CA GLY A 146 1.99 7.58 -23.25
C GLY A 146 2.03 6.21 -22.56
N PRO A 147 2.97 5.32 -22.90
CA PRO A 147 3.01 3.92 -22.45
C PRO A 147 3.43 3.71 -20.99
N VAL A 148 3.61 4.79 -20.21
CA VAL A 148 4.26 4.72 -18.91
C VAL A 148 3.23 4.85 -17.79
N ALA A 149 3.07 3.78 -17.03
CA ALA A 149 2.04 3.70 -16.00
C ALA A 149 2.49 4.34 -14.68
N VAL A 150 1.54 4.95 -13.97
CA VAL A 150 1.76 5.42 -12.59
C VAL A 150 2.01 4.21 -11.69
N PRO A 151 3.12 4.16 -10.94
CA PRO A 151 3.36 3.10 -9.97
C PRO A 151 2.20 2.96 -8.98
N THR A 152 1.86 1.75 -8.57
CA THR A 152 0.89 1.50 -7.49
C THR A 152 1.61 0.83 -6.33
N LEU A 153 1.69 1.52 -5.20
CA LEU A 153 2.17 0.96 -3.93
C LEU A 153 0.97 0.39 -3.18
N VAL A 154 0.93 -0.94 -3.03
CA VAL A 154 -0.10 -1.63 -2.25
C VAL A 154 0.48 -2.02 -0.90
N LEU A 155 -0.06 -1.44 0.17
CA LEU A 155 0.22 -1.85 1.53
C LEU A 155 -0.78 -2.94 1.94
N PHE A 156 -0.31 -4.19 2.00
CA PHE A 156 -1.14 -5.36 2.25
C PHE A 156 -1.03 -5.82 3.71
N VAL A 157 -2.02 -5.49 4.52
CA VAL A 157 -2.02 -5.67 5.97
C VAL A 157 -2.74 -6.96 6.38
N THR A 158 -2.09 -7.81 7.16
CA THR A 158 -2.64 -9.08 7.67
C THR A 158 -1.91 -9.52 8.94
N ASP A 159 -2.53 -10.37 9.76
CA ASP A 159 -1.90 -11.01 10.93
C ASP A 159 -1.65 -12.52 10.75
N GLY A 160 -1.92 -13.05 9.55
CA GLY A 160 -1.93 -14.49 9.32
C GLY A 160 -1.64 -14.89 7.88
N GLU A 161 -2.00 -16.12 7.55
CA GLU A 161 -1.86 -16.70 6.21
C GLU A 161 -3.24 -16.84 5.56
N PRO A 162 -3.33 -16.74 4.23
CA PRO A 162 -4.58 -16.95 3.55
C PRO A 162 -4.85 -18.45 3.34
N PHE A 163 -6.12 -18.82 3.13
CA PHE A 163 -6.50 -20.16 2.70
C PHE A 163 -6.13 -20.41 1.23
N ASP A 164 -6.00 -19.38 0.41
CA ASP A 164 -5.76 -19.45 -1.04
C ASP A 164 -4.30 -19.18 -1.44
N LYS A 165 -3.35 -19.83 -0.74
CA LYS A 165 -1.90 -19.67 -0.91
C LYS A 165 -1.41 -19.80 -2.35
N ASP A 166 -1.84 -20.84 -3.06
CA ASP A 166 -1.39 -21.10 -4.44
C ASP A 166 -1.91 -20.03 -5.42
N ALA A 167 -3.15 -19.59 -5.24
CA ALA A 167 -3.74 -18.51 -6.04
C ALA A 167 -3.01 -17.18 -5.78
N THR A 168 -2.67 -16.91 -4.51
CA THR A 168 -1.90 -15.73 -4.10
C THR A 168 -0.52 -15.72 -4.75
N LYS A 169 0.25 -16.81 -4.64
CA LYS A 169 1.57 -16.95 -5.26
C LYS A 169 1.51 -16.75 -6.77
N LYS A 170 0.53 -17.37 -7.43
CA LYS A 170 0.33 -17.22 -8.88
C LYS A 170 0.07 -15.76 -9.27
N LEU A 171 -0.80 -15.06 -8.55
CA LEU A 171 -1.11 -13.66 -8.83
C LEU A 171 0.10 -12.75 -8.62
N LEU A 172 0.94 -12.97 -7.61
CA LEU A 172 2.14 -12.18 -7.40
C LEU A 172 3.14 -12.33 -8.55
N VAL A 173 3.31 -13.56 -9.04
CA VAL A 173 4.12 -13.84 -10.24
C VAL A 173 3.56 -13.11 -11.46
N GLU A 174 2.26 -13.20 -11.72
CA GLU A 174 1.63 -12.51 -12.85
C GLU A 174 1.73 -10.98 -12.71
N ALA A 175 1.53 -10.44 -11.50
CA ALA A 175 1.62 -9.02 -11.19
C ALA A 175 3.04 -8.46 -11.32
N SER A 176 4.07 -9.30 -11.29
CA SER A 176 5.47 -8.84 -11.40
C SER A 176 5.80 -8.20 -12.75
N ALA A 177 4.95 -8.40 -13.77
CA ALA A 177 5.05 -7.76 -15.07
C ALA A 177 4.21 -6.46 -15.18
N THR A 178 3.77 -5.90 -14.05
CA THR A 178 2.87 -4.73 -13.98
C THR A 178 3.48 -3.66 -13.06
N PRO A 179 3.03 -2.40 -13.10
CA PRO A 179 3.56 -1.29 -12.29
C PRO A 179 3.07 -1.34 -10.82
N VAL A 180 2.98 -2.53 -10.22
CA VAL A 180 2.44 -2.74 -8.87
C VAL A 180 3.50 -3.35 -7.96
N PHE A 181 3.73 -2.71 -6.82
CA PHE A 181 4.54 -3.24 -5.73
C PHE A 181 3.64 -3.60 -4.55
N TRP A 182 3.85 -4.79 -3.99
CA TRP A 182 3.09 -5.32 -2.86
C TRP A 182 3.96 -5.33 -1.60
N GLN A 183 3.75 -4.36 -0.72
CA GLN A 183 4.39 -4.34 0.59
C GLN A 183 3.48 -5.04 1.61
N PHE A 184 3.81 -6.26 2.00
CA PHE A 184 3.10 -6.98 3.05
C PHE A 184 3.49 -6.46 4.43
N LEU A 185 2.48 -6.08 5.23
CA LEU A 185 2.63 -5.67 6.62
C LEU A 185 2.07 -6.76 7.52
N GLY A 186 2.97 -7.62 8.02
CA GLY A 186 2.64 -8.71 8.93
C GLY A 186 2.53 -8.20 10.38
N LEU A 187 1.33 -8.23 10.94
CA LEU A 187 1.07 -7.72 12.28
C LEU A 187 1.24 -8.81 13.35
N GLY A 188 2.10 -8.54 14.35
CA GLY A 188 2.39 -9.39 15.52
C GLY A 188 3.26 -10.61 15.25
N TYR A 189 2.97 -11.33 14.16
CA TYR A 189 3.68 -12.50 13.69
C TYR A 189 3.86 -12.39 12.17
N SER A 190 4.92 -13.00 11.65
CA SER A 190 5.12 -13.12 10.20
C SER A 190 5.23 -14.59 9.84
N PRO A 191 4.14 -15.17 9.32
CA PRO A 191 4.12 -16.56 8.91
C PRO A 191 5.21 -16.87 7.90
N GLN A 192 5.66 -18.12 7.90
CA GLN A 192 6.59 -18.61 6.88
C GLN A 192 6.05 -18.34 5.48
N PHE A 193 4.74 -18.44 5.26
CA PHE A 193 4.15 -18.11 3.96
C PHE A 193 4.46 -16.68 3.50
N LEU A 194 4.38 -15.66 4.38
CA LEU A 194 4.70 -14.28 3.97
C LEU A 194 6.19 -14.14 3.62
N GLN A 195 7.08 -14.81 4.35
CA GLN A 195 8.52 -14.86 4.03
C GLN A 195 8.78 -15.57 2.69
N ASP A 196 7.99 -16.60 2.38
CA ASP A 196 8.06 -17.29 1.10
C ASP A 196 7.59 -16.38 -0.06
N LEU A 197 6.63 -15.48 0.17
CA LEU A 197 6.16 -14.53 -0.85
C LEU A 197 7.25 -13.53 -1.24
N ASP A 198 8.03 -13.08 -0.27
CA ASP A 198 9.15 -12.15 -0.44
C ASP A 198 10.27 -12.74 -1.31
N THR A 199 10.54 -14.04 -1.16
CA THR A 199 11.71 -14.71 -1.77
C THR A 199 11.38 -15.57 -2.99
N MET A 200 10.11 -15.60 -3.43
CA MET A 200 9.68 -16.53 -4.48
C MET A 200 10.29 -16.25 -5.86
N GLY A 201 10.56 -17.31 -6.63
CA GLY A 201 11.05 -17.20 -8.01
C GLY A 201 9.95 -16.98 -9.06
N GLY A 202 10.34 -16.84 -10.32
CA GLY A 202 9.43 -16.78 -11.47
C GLY A 202 8.88 -15.39 -11.80
N ARG A 203 9.37 -14.35 -11.11
CA ARG A 203 8.94 -12.95 -11.27
C ARG A 203 9.79 -12.21 -12.32
N VAL A 204 9.20 -11.22 -13.00
CA VAL A 204 9.89 -10.32 -13.94
C VAL A 204 10.77 -9.32 -13.17
N VAL A 205 10.20 -8.67 -12.16
CA VAL A 205 10.92 -7.91 -11.12
C VAL A 205 10.45 -8.38 -9.76
N ASP A 206 11.30 -8.25 -8.74
CA ASP A 206 10.87 -8.51 -7.37
C ASP A 206 9.84 -7.47 -6.92
N ASN A 207 8.55 -7.83 -6.95
CA ASN A 207 7.43 -6.93 -6.72
C ASN A 207 6.78 -7.12 -5.34
N VAL A 208 7.47 -7.79 -4.40
CA VAL A 208 6.97 -8.05 -3.06
C VAL A 208 8.03 -7.57 -2.07
N GLY A 209 7.59 -6.86 -1.03
CA GLY A 209 8.39 -6.64 0.16
C GLY A 209 7.63 -7.10 1.40
N LEU A 210 8.37 -7.42 2.47
CA LEU A 210 7.79 -7.82 3.75
C LEU A 210 8.30 -6.96 4.91
N THR A 211 7.37 -6.41 5.69
CA THR A 211 7.67 -5.79 6.98
C THR A 211 6.85 -6.46 8.08
N SER A 212 7.54 -6.98 9.09
CA SER A 212 6.93 -7.52 10.30
C SER A 212 6.89 -6.47 11.40
N MET A 213 5.72 -6.22 11.97
CA MET A 213 5.57 -5.28 13.08
C MET A 213 4.91 -5.98 14.26
N GLN A 214 5.68 -6.19 15.34
CA GLN A 214 5.15 -6.85 16.53
C GLN A 214 4.01 -6.03 17.16
N ASP A 215 4.21 -4.72 17.26
CA ASP A 215 3.23 -3.72 17.68
C ASP A 215 3.36 -2.49 16.77
N SER A 216 2.45 -2.36 15.80
CA SER A 216 2.49 -1.24 14.86
C SER A 216 2.25 0.09 15.58
N LYS A 217 1.39 0.13 16.61
CA LYS A 217 1.08 1.36 17.34
C LYS A 217 2.25 1.87 18.17
N ALA A 218 3.08 0.97 18.70
CA ALA A 218 4.26 1.34 19.46
C ALA A 218 5.46 1.75 18.58
N THR A 219 5.42 1.44 17.28
CA THR A 219 6.48 1.82 16.33
C THR A 219 6.44 3.33 16.07
N ALA A 220 7.59 4.00 16.15
CA ALA A 220 7.69 5.42 15.82
C ALA A 220 7.40 5.67 14.34
N ASP A 221 6.73 6.78 14.00
CA ASP A 221 6.29 7.07 12.63
C ASP A 221 7.47 7.08 11.63
N GLU A 222 8.61 7.67 11.97
CA GLU A 222 9.81 7.66 11.11
C GLU A 222 10.28 6.23 10.80
N ALA A 223 10.40 5.38 11.82
CA ALA A 223 10.81 3.99 11.66
C ALA A 223 9.78 3.19 10.85
N TRP A 224 8.49 3.47 11.05
CA TRP A 224 7.41 2.86 10.29
C TRP A 224 7.51 3.21 8.79
N PHE A 225 7.64 4.51 8.46
CA PHE A 225 7.74 4.96 7.07
C PHE A 225 8.97 4.43 6.37
N HIS A 226 10.11 4.43 7.05
CA HIS A 226 11.32 3.81 6.52
C HIS A 226 11.11 2.33 6.23
N ALA A 227 10.60 1.56 7.19
CA ALA A 227 10.42 0.12 7.02
C ALA A 227 9.47 -0.23 5.86
N VAL A 228 8.40 0.56 5.66
CA VAL A 228 7.41 0.34 4.60
C VAL A 228 7.90 0.77 3.22
N LEU A 229 8.77 1.78 3.13
CA LEU A 229 9.22 2.35 1.86
C LEU A 229 10.60 1.86 1.41
N GLU A 230 11.42 1.31 2.30
CA GLU A 230 12.83 0.95 2.04
C GLU A 230 12.98 0.16 0.73
N GLU A 231 12.26 -0.95 0.60
CA GLU A 231 12.38 -1.85 -0.56
C GLU A 231 11.70 -1.30 -1.81
N TYR A 232 10.55 -0.65 -1.65
CA TYR A 232 9.89 0.06 -2.74
C TYR A 232 10.84 1.06 -3.41
N VAL A 233 11.48 1.92 -2.62
CA VAL A 233 12.35 3.00 -3.12
C VAL A 233 13.69 2.47 -3.61
N THR A 234 14.35 1.61 -2.82
CA THR A 234 15.76 1.27 -3.07
C THR A 234 15.96 0.04 -3.95
N SER A 235 14.94 -0.82 -4.08
CA SER A 235 15.03 -2.04 -4.87
C SER A 235 14.04 -2.02 -6.03
N TRP A 236 12.75 -1.85 -5.74
CA TRP A 236 11.71 -2.02 -6.76
C TRP A 236 11.68 -0.88 -7.78
N VAL A 237 11.70 0.39 -7.38
CA VAL A 237 11.67 1.53 -8.32
C VAL A 237 12.81 1.44 -9.36
N PRO A 238 14.09 1.24 -8.98
CA PRO A 238 15.17 1.03 -9.96
C PRO A 238 14.90 -0.15 -10.91
N ALA A 239 14.50 -1.30 -10.38
CA ALA A 239 14.26 -2.51 -11.16
C ALA A 239 13.07 -2.35 -12.12
N ALA A 240 11.98 -1.74 -11.66
CA ALA A 240 10.78 -1.48 -12.45
C ALA A 240 11.06 -0.48 -13.59
N ARG A 241 11.89 0.54 -13.35
CA ARG A 241 12.38 1.45 -14.41
C ARG A 241 13.23 0.72 -15.44
N GLN A 242 14.17 -0.10 -14.98
CA GLN A 242 15.03 -0.90 -15.87
C GLN A 242 14.23 -1.88 -16.72
N ALA A 243 13.15 -2.45 -16.16
CA ALA A 243 12.23 -3.34 -16.86
C ALA A 243 11.20 -2.60 -17.74
N GLY A 244 11.19 -1.26 -17.73
CA GLY A 244 10.24 -0.43 -18.50
C GLY A 244 8.79 -0.51 -18.01
N LEU A 245 8.58 -0.89 -16.74
CA LEU A 245 7.25 -0.95 -16.12
C LEU A 245 6.75 0.43 -15.70
N ILE A 246 7.66 1.33 -15.33
CA ILE A 246 7.40 2.70 -14.87
C ILE A 246 8.43 3.68 -15.48
N ALA A 247 8.19 4.98 -15.33
CA ALA A 247 9.02 6.07 -15.87
C ALA A 247 10.37 6.20 -15.16
#